data_AF-A0A2D9L878-F1
#
_entry.id   AF-A0A2D9L878-F1
#
_cell.length_a   1.000
_cell.length_b   1.000
_cell.length_c   1.000
_cell.angle_alpha   90.00
_cell.angle_beta   90.00
_cell.angle_gamma   90.00
#
_symmetry.space_group_name_H-M   'P 1'
#
loop_
_entity.id
_entity.type
_entity.pdbx_description
1 polymer ?
#
loop_
_entity_poly.entity_id
_entity_poly.type
_entity_poly.pdbx_seq_one_letter_code
_entity_poly.pdbx_strand_id
1 'polypeptide(L)'
;MDGAPEWLPELELFSDYGGDWEQYLDAIYQIFCQDFVDSKPLFRGQRLALKRHPVIDGKEATFWHMTSEGSVESERTPDFRRCERIRWPRPVIENEHDPALKVWSEKRGNENRIHLWFEAEGYLVVLAERATYTLPWTAFYIERQHQRDKYTKRWKRNTGRK
;
A
#
# COMPACT_ATOMS: atom_id res chain seq x y z
N MET A 1 -7.61 19.00 17.01
CA MET A 1 -7.91 19.19 15.58
C MET A 1 -6.77 18.48 14.91
N ASP A 2 -6.91 17.18 14.76
CA ASP A 2 -5.75 16.33 14.53
C ASP A 2 -5.73 16.09 13.03
N GLY A 3 -5.03 16.99 12.34
CA GLY A 3 -4.74 16.84 10.92
C GLY A 3 -3.89 15.60 10.68
N ALA A 4 -3.94 15.09 9.46
CA ALA A 4 -3.03 14.05 9.03
C ALA A 4 -1.57 14.48 9.27
N PRO A 5 -0.64 13.53 9.56
CA PRO A 5 0.77 13.84 9.70
C PRO A 5 1.31 14.57 8.47
N GLU A 6 2.25 15.49 8.66
CA GLU A 6 2.81 16.32 7.57
C GLU A 6 3.45 15.49 6.44
N TRP A 7 3.88 14.26 6.73
CA TRP A 7 4.47 13.35 5.75
C TRP A 7 3.43 12.64 4.86
N LEU A 8 2.13 12.72 5.18
CA LEU A 8 1.08 12.07 4.40
C LEU A 8 0.64 12.99 3.24
N PRO A 9 0.81 12.58 1.97
CA PRO A 9 0.38 13.38 0.83
C PRO A 9 -1.14 13.47 0.71
N GLU A 10 -1.61 14.50 0.01
CA GLU A 10 -3.00 14.60 -0.44
C GLU A 10 -3.39 13.46 -1.40
N LEU A 11 -4.70 13.30 -1.62
CA LEU A 11 -5.24 12.31 -2.55
C LEU A 11 -5.04 12.76 -4.00
N GLU A 12 -4.78 11.81 -4.88
CA GLU A 12 -4.73 12.00 -6.32
C GLU A 12 -6.13 11.76 -6.91
N LEU A 13 -6.97 12.78 -7.02
CA LEU A 13 -8.40 12.55 -7.32
C LEU A 13 -8.63 12.38 -8.82
N PHE A 14 -9.48 11.42 -9.18
CA PHE A 14 -9.88 11.20 -10.58
C PHE A 14 -10.52 12.45 -11.22
N SER A 15 -11.21 13.27 -10.42
CA SER A 15 -11.80 14.54 -10.86
C SER A 15 -10.78 15.54 -11.36
N ASP A 16 -9.55 15.49 -10.86
CA ASP A 16 -8.49 16.44 -11.21
C ASP A 16 -7.96 16.19 -12.64
N TYR A 17 -8.30 15.02 -13.19
CA TYR A 17 -8.01 14.59 -14.57
C TYR A 17 -9.24 14.71 -15.47
N GLY A 18 -10.25 15.51 -15.09
CA GLY A 18 -11.43 15.76 -15.91
C GLY A 18 -12.33 14.54 -16.12
N GLY A 19 -12.17 13.48 -15.32
CA GLY A 19 -12.87 12.22 -15.51
C GLY A 19 -12.36 11.37 -16.68
N ASP A 20 -11.14 11.64 -17.17
CA ASP A 20 -10.49 10.83 -18.20
C ASP A 20 -9.67 9.70 -17.56
N TRP A 21 -10.12 8.45 -17.78
CA TRP A 21 -9.49 7.27 -17.21
C TRP A 21 -8.07 7.03 -17.72
N GLU A 22 -7.80 7.26 -19.00
CA GLU A 22 -6.48 7.01 -19.58
C GLU A 22 -5.46 8.01 -19.02
N GLN A 23 -5.81 9.30 -18.98
CA GLN A 23 -4.96 10.33 -18.38
C GLN A 23 -4.71 10.06 -16.89
N TYR A 24 -5.74 9.70 -16.14
CA TYR A 24 -5.60 9.38 -14.72
C TYR A 24 -4.73 8.15 -14.49
N LEU A 25 -4.95 7.08 -15.26
CA LEU A 25 -4.20 5.83 -15.16
C LEU A 25 -2.70 6.06 -15.44
N ASP A 26 -2.38 6.86 -16.45
CA ASP A 26 -1.01 7.19 -16.80
C ASP A 26 -0.35 8.05 -15.71
N ALA A 27 -1.07 9.01 -15.13
CA ALA A 27 -0.56 9.84 -14.05
C ALA A 27 -0.25 9.03 -12.78
N ILE A 28 -1.18 8.19 -12.31
CA ILE A 28 -0.96 7.35 -11.13
C ILE A 28 0.16 6.32 -11.38
N TYR A 29 0.31 5.85 -12.62
CA TYR A 29 1.41 4.96 -12.97
C TYR A 29 2.77 5.68 -12.95
N GLN A 30 2.85 6.91 -13.45
CA GLN A 30 4.06 7.72 -13.36
C GLN A 30 4.48 7.99 -11.90
N ILE A 31 3.52 8.30 -11.02
CA ILE A 31 3.77 8.44 -9.58
C ILE A 31 4.35 7.14 -9.01
N PHE A 32 3.73 6.00 -9.32
CA PHE A 32 4.24 4.70 -8.89
C PHE A 32 5.67 4.42 -9.38
N CYS A 33 5.98 4.76 -10.64
CA CYS A 33 7.32 4.61 -11.20
C CYS A 33 8.34 5.46 -10.43
N GLN A 34 8.04 6.73 -10.18
CA GLN A 34 8.90 7.62 -9.41
C GLN A 34 9.15 7.07 -8.00
N ASP A 35 8.11 6.56 -7.35
CA ASP A 35 8.17 6.09 -5.97
C ASP A 35 8.82 4.72 -5.78
N PHE A 36 8.77 3.84 -6.77
CA PHE A 36 9.23 2.47 -6.56
C PHE A 36 10.16 1.92 -7.65
N VAL A 37 10.02 2.36 -8.90
CA VAL A 37 10.82 1.88 -10.02
C VAL A 37 12.14 2.64 -10.11
N ASP A 38 12.05 3.97 -10.08
CA ASP A 38 13.19 4.86 -10.32
C ASP A 38 13.99 5.10 -9.04
N SER A 39 13.31 5.44 -7.93
CA SER A 39 13.96 5.78 -6.66
C SER A 39 14.46 4.57 -5.85
N LYS A 40 13.86 3.38 -6.04
CA LYS A 40 14.25 2.11 -5.39
C LYS A 40 14.37 2.24 -3.86
N PRO A 41 13.28 2.54 -3.15
CA PRO A 41 13.30 2.81 -1.71
C PRO A 41 13.76 1.60 -0.89
N LEU A 42 14.14 1.89 0.36
CA LEU A 42 14.56 0.89 1.33
C LEU A 42 13.52 0.77 2.46
N PHE A 43 13.43 -0.42 3.04
CA PHE A 43 12.68 -0.68 4.26
C PHE A 43 13.58 -1.43 5.23
N ARG A 44 13.85 -0.86 6.41
CA ARG A 44 14.78 -1.40 7.42
C ARG A 44 16.16 -1.78 6.85
N GLY A 45 16.67 -0.95 5.94
CA GLY A 45 17.95 -1.18 5.25
C GLY A 45 17.92 -2.27 4.17
N GLN A 46 16.78 -2.94 3.95
CA GLN A 46 16.59 -3.87 2.83
C GLN A 46 15.92 -3.18 1.65
N ARG A 47 16.31 -3.56 0.43
CA ARG A 47 15.68 -3.05 -0.79
C ARG A 47 14.20 -3.45 -0.86
N LEU A 48 13.34 -2.50 -1.22
CA LEU A 48 11.98 -2.79 -1.68
C LEU A 48 12.02 -3.19 -3.15
N ALA A 49 11.94 -4.49 -3.41
CA ALA A 49 11.83 -5.00 -4.78
C ALA A 49 10.36 -5.08 -5.18
N LEU A 50 10.08 -4.92 -6.47
CA LEU A 50 8.73 -5.03 -7.01
C LEU A 50 8.46 -6.42 -7.57
N LYS A 51 7.23 -6.90 -7.42
CA LYS A 51 6.72 -8.05 -8.19
C LYS A 51 6.42 -7.52 -9.59
N ARG A 52 7.31 -7.78 -10.54
CA ARG A 52 7.16 -7.32 -11.92
C ARG A 52 6.09 -8.09 -12.69
N HIS A 53 6.13 -9.43 -12.64
CA HIS A 53 5.25 -10.28 -13.45
C HIS A 53 3.98 -10.73 -12.70
N PRO A 54 2.84 -10.90 -13.39
CA PRO A 54 2.63 -10.60 -14.81
C PRO A 54 2.70 -9.09 -15.10
N VAL A 55 3.16 -8.74 -16.31
CA VAL A 55 3.08 -7.36 -16.81
C VAL A 55 1.80 -7.27 -17.62
N ILE A 56 0.91 -6.36 -17.23
CA ILE A 56 -0.40 -6.15 -17.88
C ILE A 56 -0.40 -4.70 -18.36
N ASP A 57 -0.66 -4.50 -19.66
CA ASP A 57 -0.65 -3.19 -20.32
C ASP A 57 0.61 -2.36 -20.07
N GLY A 58 1.76 -3.04 -20.04
CA GLY A 58 3.07 -2.44 -19.79
C GLY A 58 3.37 -2.13 -18.32
N LYS A 59 2.45 -2.42 -17.39
CA LYS A 59 2.55 -2.05 -15.96
C LYS A 59 2.79 -3.27 -15.06
N GLU A 60 3.58 -3.10 -14.01
CA GLU A 60 3.99 -4.15 -13.07
C GLU A 60 2.84 -4.73 -12.24
N ALA A 61 2.93 -6.02 -11.88
CA ALA A 61 1.94 -6.64 -11.00
C ALA A 61 1.77 -5.91 -9.65
N THR A 62 2.84 -5.36 -9.07
CA THR A 62 2.74 -4.57 -7.83
C THR A 62 1.86 -3.33 -8.00
N PHE A 63 1.94 -2.64 -9.15
CA PHE A 63 1.07 -1.49 -9.42
C PHE A 63 -0.40 -1.91 -9.35
N TRP A 64 -0.76 -2.96 -10.11
CA TRP A 64 -2.12 -3.49 -10.11
C TRP A 64 -2.57 -4.00 -8.73
N HIS A 65 -1.69 -4.60 -7.95
CA HIS A 65 -1.99 -5.01 -6.57
C HIS A 65 -2.31 -3.84 -5.63
N MET A 66 -1.82 -2.64 -5.94
CA MET A 66 -2.07 -1.42 -5.18
C MET A 66 -3.28 -0.65 -5.70
N THR A 67 -3.67 -0.80 -6.97
CA THR A 67 -4.71 0.04 -7.63
C THR A 67 -5.99 -0.70 -8.01
N SER A 68 -6.01 -2.03 -7.92
CA SER A 68 -7.17 -2.85 -8.32
C SER A 68 -7.72 -3.71 -7.18
N GLU A 69 -8.96 -4.14 -7.33
CA GLU A 69 -9.65 -5.07 -6.44
C GLU A 69 -10.24 -6.26 -7.21
N GLY A 70 -10.64 -7.30 -6.47
CA GLY A 70 -11.13 -8.57 -7.03
C GLY A 70 -10.36 -9.77 -6.49
N SER A 71 -11.10 -10.87 -6.28
CA SER A 71 -10.57 -12.13 -5.74
C SER A 71 -9.72 -12.89 -6.76
N VAL A 72 -10.05 -12.75 -8.05
CA VAL A 72 -9.34 -13.40 -9.17
C VAL A 72 -8.42 -12.37 -9.82
N GLU A 73 -7.10 -12.63 -9.82
CA GLU A 73 -6.08 -11.66 -10.27
C GLU A 73 -6.28 -11.19 -11.72
N SER A 74 -6.74 -12.08 -12.61
CA SER A 74 -6.99 -11.79 -14.03
C SER A 74 -8.29 -11.05 -14.31
N GLU A 75 -9.21 -10.98 -13.35
CA GLU A 75 -10.53 -10.35 -13.50
C GLU A 75 -10.65 -9.07 -12.66
N ARG A 76 -9.53 -8.59 -12.12
CA ARG A 76 -9.53 -7.41 -11.26
C ARG A 76 -9.93 -6.17 -12.03
N THR A 77 -10.69 -5.32 -11.35
CA THR A 77 -11.09 -4.00 -11.84
C THR A 77 -10.39 -2.91 -11.03
N PRO A 78 -10.17 -1.71 -11.61
CA PRO A 78 -9.67 -0.57 -10.85
C PRO A 78 -10.52 -0.27 -9.61
N ASP A 79 -9.85 0.03 -8.50
CA ASP A 79 -10.46 0.49 -7.25
C ASP A 79 -10.07 1.97 -7.09
N PHE A 80 -11.03 2.87 -7.29
CA PHE A 80 -10.76 4.31 -7.25
C PHE A 80 -10.22 4.78 -5.89
N ARG A 81 -10.65 4.18 -4.77
CA ARG A 81 -10.15 4.55 -3.44
C ARG A 81 -8.68 4.18 -3.27
N ARG A 82 -8.26 3.10 -3.91
CA ARG A 82 -6.85 2.72 -4.01
C ARG A 82 -6.06 3.63 -4.93
N CYS A 83 -6.57 3.90 -6.13
CA CYS A 83 -5.92 4.81 -7.07
C CYS A 83 -5.70 6.20 -6.46
N GLU A 84 -6.70 6.75 -5.77
CA GLU A 84 -6.62 8.05 -5.09
C GLU A 84 -5.46 8.13 -4.08
N ARG A 85 -5.00 6.98 -3.58
CA ARG A 85 -3.97 6.86 -2.55
C ARG A 85 -2.65 6.34 -3.11
N ILE A 86 -2.40 6.44 -4.41
CA ILE A 86 -1.18 5.90 -5.04
C ILE A 86 0.10 6.51 -4.46
N ARG A 87 0.03 7.74 -3.93
CA ARG A 87 1.14 8.45 -3.26
C ARG A 87 1.40 7.98 -1.82
N TRP A 88 0.51 7.20 -1.23
CA TRP A 88 0.56 6.84 0.20
C TRP A 88 1.47 5.65 0.55
N PRO A 89 1.64 4.59 -0.29
CA PRO A 89 2.42 3.43 0.08
C PRO A 89 3.84 3.78 0.52
N ARG A 90 4.56 4.63 -0.24
CA ARG A 90 5.95 4.95 0.06
C ARG A 90 6.11 5.72 1.38
N PRO A 91 5.44 6.87 1.62
CA PRO A 91 5.51 7.57 2.89
C PRO A 91 5.13 6.70 4.09
N VAL A 92 4.10 5.85 3.95
CA VAL A 92 3.71 4.92 5.04
C VAL A 92 4.80 3.90 5.33
N ILE A 93 5.53 3.44 4.32
CA ILE A 93 6.66 2.51 4.50
C ILE A 93 7.87 3.22 5.13
N GLU A 94 8.22 4.41 4.65
CA GLU A 94 9.40 5.16 5.10
C GLU A 94 9.23 5.69 6.53
N ASN A 95 7.98 6.00 6.94
CA ASN A 95 7.67 6.52 8.28
C ASN A 95 7.20 5.43 9.25
N GLU A 96 7.63 4.17 9.09
CA GLU A 96 7.13 3.04 9.91
C GLU A 96 7.28 3.21 11.44
N HIS A 97 8.14 4.11 11.90
CA HIS A 97 8.37 4.42 13.30
C HIS A 97 7.44 5.51 13.84
N ASP A 98 6.66 6.16 12.98
CA ASP A 98 5.70 7.18 13.38
C ASP A 98 4.63 6.57 14.30
N PRO A 99 4.32 7.20 15.46
CA PRO A 99 3.31 6.70 16.39
C PRO A 99 1.90 6.54 15.81
N ALA A 100 1.58 7.22 14.70
CA ALA A 100 0.33 7.07 13.99
C ALA A 100 0.18 5.70 13.32
N LEU A 101 1.31 4.99 13.07
CA LEU A 101 1.33 3.70 12.41
C LEU A 101 1.44 2.55 13.40
N LYS A 102 0.51 1.59 13.26
CA LYS A 102 0.52 0.32 13.98
C LYS A 102 1.20 -0.72 13.12
N VAL A 103 2.43 -1.09 13.48
CA VAL A 103 3.24 -2.06 12.73
C VAL A 103 3.29 -3.41 13.44
N TRP A 104 3.07 -4.51 12.71
CA TRP A 104 3.26 -5.89 13.20
C TRP A 104 3.54 -6.88 12.07
N SER A 105 4.11 -8.03 12.41
CA SER A 105 4.34 -9.14 11.48
C SER A 105 3.42 -10.31 11.75
N GLU A 106 2.95 -10.99 10.69
CA GLU A 106 2.20 -12.24 10.77
C GLU A 106 2.73 -13.27 9.79
N LYS A 107 2.77 -14.54 10.21
CA LYS A 107 3.11 -15.65 9.33
C LYS A 107 1.92 -16.02 8.45
N ARG A 108 2.12 -16.06 7.13
CA ARG A 108 1.17 -16.52 6.13
C ARG A 108 1.81 -17.65 5.32
N GLY A 109 1.49 -18.89 5.70
CA GLY A 109 2.18 -20.07 5.17
C GLY A 109 3.66 -20.05 5.54
N ASN A 110 4.55 -20.03 4.55
CA ASN A 110 6.00 -19.99 4.74
C ASN A 110 6.58 -18.56 4.73
N GLU A 111 5.75 -17.54 4.60
CA GLU A 111 6.19 -16.15 4.45
C GLU A 111 5.73 -15.29 5.62
N ASN A 112 6.54 -14.32 6.01
CA ASN A 112 6.14 -13.28 6.95
C ASN A 112 5.57 -12.08 6.19
N ARG A 113 4.48 -11.53 6.73
CA ARG A 113 3.79 -10.35 6.23
C ARG A 113 3.84 -9.25 7.27
N ILE A 114 4.52 -8.16 6.93
CA ILE A 114 4.55 -6.95 7.76
C ILE A 114 3.35 -6.11 7.36
N HIS A 115 2.61 -5.67 8.35
CA HIS A 115 1.44 -4.82 8.18
C HIS A 115 1.74 -3.46 8.79
N LEU A 116 1.55 -2.40 8.03
CA LEU A 116 1.64 -1.01 8.48
C LEU A 116 0.24 -0.43 8.43
N TRP A 117 -0.42 -0.36 9.59
CA TRP A 117 -1.82 0.04 9.71
C TRP A 117 -1.94 1.47 10.19
N PHE A 118 -2.45 2.32 9.31
CA PHE A 118 -2.80 3.69 9.61
C PHE A 118 -4.28 3.76 9.99
N GLU A 119 -4.56 3.58 11.28
CA GLU A 119 -5.94 3.43 11.78
C GLU A 119 -6.79 4.67 11.53
N ALA A 120 -6.24 5.87 11.75
CA ALA A 120 -6.96 7.13 11.59
C ALA A 120 -7.48 7.31 10.16
N GLU A 121 -6.66 6.96 9.17
CA GLU A 121 -6.98 7.07 7.74
C GLU A 121 -7.67 5.81 7.19
N GLY A 122 -7.79 4.75 7.98
CA GLY A 122 -8.30 3.46 7.51
C GLY A 122 -7.46 2.84 6.40
N TYR A 123 -6.15 3.07 6.38
CA TYR A 123 -5.26 2.65 5.30
C TYR A 123 -4.25 1.60 5.76
N LEU A 124 -4.04 0.57 4.94
CA LEU A 124 -3.13 -0.52 5.24
C LEU A 124 -2.12 -0.70 4.11
N VAL A 125 -0.84 -0.77 4.46
CA VAL A 125 0.21 -1.31 3.58
C VAL A 125 0.63 -2.68 4.10
N VAL A 126 0.79 -3.64 3.19
CA VAL A 126 1.28 -4.98 3.50
C VAL A 126 2.55 -5.25 2.72
N LEU A 127 3.61 -5.60 3.43
CA LEU A 127 4.89 -6.02 2.88
C LEU A 127 5.07 -7.53 3.02
N ALA A 128 5.83 -8.14 2.11
CA ALA A 128 6.30 -9.52 2.20
C ALA A 128 7.79 -9.54 2.50
N GLU A 129 8.20 -10.17 3.59
CA GLU A 129 9.62 -10.43 3.83
C GLU A 129 10.09 -11.53 2.87
N ARG A 130 11.30 -11.34 2.33
CA ARG A 130 12.08 -12.35 1.60
C ARG A 130 13.47 -12.40 2.22
N ALA A 131 14.25 -13.42 1.85
CA ALA A 131 15.57 -13.62 2.42
C ALA A 131 16.51 -12.41 2.22
N THR A 132 16.43 -11.74 1.07
CA THR A 132 17.37 -10.68 0.67
C THR A 132 16.71 -9.34 0.35
N TYR A 133 15.38 -9.27 0.36
CA TYR A 133 14.62 -8.06 0.02
C TYR A 133 13.24 -8.09 0.68
N THR A 134 12.54 -6.96 0.62
CA THR A 134 11.13 -6.88 1.01
C THR A 134 10.29 -6.51 -0.22
N LEU A 135 9.07 -7.05 -0.31
CA LEU A 135 8.13 -6.77 -1.40
C LEU A 135 6.97 -5.91 -0.90
N PRO A 136 6.68 -4.74 -1.50
CA PRO A 136 5.37 -4.12 -1.39
C PRO A 136 4.33 -5.05 -2.02
N TRP A 137 3.52 -5.72 -1.19
CA TRP A 137 2.61 -6.75 -1.67
C TRP A 137 1.26 -6.19 -2.11
N THR A 138 0.70 -5.29 -1.31
CA THR A 138 -0.55 -4.58 -1.60
C THR A 138 -0.67 -3.39 -0.64
N ALA A 139 -1.49 -2.42 -1.03
CA ALA A 139 -1.94 -1.36 -0.17
C ALA A 139 -3.41 -1.07 -0.48
N PHE A 140 -4.21 -0.76 0.54
CA PHE A 140 -5.64 -0.51 0.33
C PHE A 140 -6.31 0.27 1.46
N TYR A 141 -7.37 0.98 1.07
CA TYR A 141 -8.28 1.66 1.98
C TYR A 141 -9.35 0.70 2.50
N ILE A 142 -9.74 0.90 3.76
CA ILE A 142 -10.77 0.14 4.45
C ILE A 142 -11.85 1.11 4.88
N GLU A 143 -12.98 1.10 4.17
CA GLU A 143 -14.10 2.00 4.47
C GLU A 143 -14.82 1.61 5.76
N ARG A 144 -15.15 0.33 5.91
CA ARG A 144 -16.06 -0.13 6.97
C ARG A 144 -15.35 -0.24 8.33
N GLN A 145 -15.87 0.45 9.36
CA GLN A 145 -15.30 0.47 10.71
C GLN A 145 -15.04 -0.92 11.29
N HIS A 146 -15.98 -1.87 11.14
CA HIS A 146 -15.78 -3.23 11.68
C HIS A 146 -14.59 -3.97 11.04
N GLN A 147 -14.25 -3.66 9.77
CA GLN A 147 -13.05 -4.19 9.14
C GLN A 147 -11.79 -3.49 9.68
N ARG A 148 -11.85 -2.18 9.95
CA ARG A 148 -10.76 -1.43 10.63
C ARG A 148 -10.46 -2.04 12.00
N ASP A 149 -11.51 -2.28 12.80
CA ASP A 149 -11.39 -2.87 14.14
C ASP A 149 -10.73 -4.25 14.10
N LYS A 150 -10.97 -5.04 13.04
CA LYS A 150 -10.32 -6.33 12.83
C LYS A 150 -8.79 -6.18 12.74
N TYR A 151 -8.29 -5.18 12.02
CA TYR A 151 -6.84 -4.93 11.91
C TYR A 151 -6.25 -4.41 13.22
N THR A 152 -6.96 -3.53 13.93
CA THR A 152 -6.52 -3.08 15.26
C THR A 152 -6.47 -4.23 16.27
N LYS A 153 -7.43 -5.16 16.25
CA LYS A 153 -7.40 -6.38 17.06
C LYS A 153 -6.23 -7.30 16.67
N ARG A 154 -5.93 -7.44 15.37
CA ARG A 154 -4.77 -8.20 14.88
C ARG A 154 -3.46 -7.59 15.39
N TRP A 155 -3.29 -6.28 15.28
CA TRP A 155 -2.13 -5.58 15.83
C TRP A 155 -1.96 -5.87 17.32
N LYS A 156 -2.98 -5.59 18.14
CA LYS A 156 -2.96 -5.84 19.60
C LYS A 156 -2.55 -7.28 19.96
N ARG A 157 -3.08 -8.27 19.24
CA ARG A 157 -2.76 -9.69 19.48
C ARG A 157 -1.30 -10.03 19.17
N ASN A 158 -0.71 -9.41 18.16
CA ASN A 158 0.66 -9.71 17.72
C ASN A 158 1.71 -8.85 18.43
N THR A 159 1.33 -7.74 19.07
CA THR A 159 2.24 -6.88 19.84
C THR A 159 2.08 -7.02 21.36
N GLY A 160 0.92 -7.47 21.84
CA GLY A 160 0.61 -7.63 23.26
C GLY A 160 1.17 -8.90 23.93
N ARG A 161 1.94 -9.71 23.20
CA ARG A 161 2.71 -10.83 23.77
C ARG A 161 4.15 -10.36 24.02
N LYS A 162 4.34 -9.56 25.05
CA LYS A 162 5.64 -9.32 25.68
C LYS A 162 5.58 -9.80 27.12
#